data_AF-A0A2N2UPV2-F1
#
_entry.id   AF-A0A2N2UPV2-F1
#
_cell.length_a   1.000
_cell.length_b   1.000
_cell.length_c   1.000
_cell.angle_alpha   90.00
_cell.angle_beta   90.00
_cell.angle_gamma   90.00
#
_symmetry.space_group_name_H-M   'P 1'
#
loop_
_entity.id
_entity.type
_entity.pdbx_description
1 polymer ?
#
loop_
_entity_poly.entity_id
_entity_poly.type
_entity_poly.pdbx_seq_one_letter_code
_entity_poly.pdbx_strand_id
1 'polypeptide(L)'
;MMMARPESLQLIQEARATFVDGHFVAALILAMAFIEHAIVEDLQSRGKVQGSPTFAQALNLANEQRLFPPDWLKRAKRLSYRRNPFAHLKEDGHAHGLGQRVLDTKIHPRSIMESDAKDAIELMYSFLTATVRGFQMTE
;
A
#
# COMPACT_ATOMS: atom_id res chain seq x y z
N MET A 1 -0.74 4.12 -22.34
CA MET A 1 0.43 4.08 -21.43
C MET A 1 0.18 5.12 -20.36
N MET A 2 -0.16 4.71 -19.14
CA MET A 2 -0.40 5.67 -18.06
C MET A 2 0.95 6.11 -17.52
N MET A 3 1.32 7.38 -17.73
CA MET A 3 2.46 7.94 -17.01
C MET A 3 1.99 8.20 -15.58
N ALA A 4 2.58 7.49 -14.62
CA ALA A 4 2.35 7.79 -13.20
C ALA A 4 2.66 9.27 -12.96
N ARG A 5 1.81 9.94 -12.19
CA ARG A 5 1.99 11.37 -11.88
C ARG A 5 3.36 11.59 -11.20
N PRO A 6 3.99 12.77 -11.34
CA PRO A 6 5.29 13.05 -10.73
C PRO A 6 5.33 12.75 -9.23
N GLU A 7 4.24 13.04 -8.50
CA GLU A 7 4.09 12.73 -7.09
C GLU A 7 4.18 11.22 -6.84
N SER A 8 3.47 10.42 -7.65
CA SER A 8 3.49 8.96 -7.59
C SER A 8 4.89 8.40 -7.87
N LEU A 9 5.63 8.98 -8.82
CA LEU A 9 7.01 8.57 -9.12
C LEU A 9 7.98 8.90 -7.97
N GLN A 10 7.80 10.05 -7.32
CA GLN A 10 8.62 10.45 -6.18
C GLN A 10 8.44 9.50 -4.99
N LEU A 11 7.20 9.08 -4.71
CA LEU A 11 6.90 8.12 -3.64
C LEU A 11 7.69 6.81 -3.77
N ILE A 12 7.90 6.32 -5.00
CA ILE A 12 8.68 5.09 -5.24
C ILE A 12 10.13 5.27 -4.82
N GLN A 13 10.74 6.40 -5.20
CA GLN A 13 12.13 6.69 -4.88
C GLN A 13 12.33 6.83 -3.37
N GLU A 14 11.45 7.58 -2.71
CA GLU A 14 11.53 7.80 -1.26
C GLU A 14 11.21 6.54 -0.47
N ALA A 15 10.23 5.73 -0.88
CA ALA A 15 9.93 4.45 -0.24
C ALA A 15 11.15 3.52 -0.27
N ARG A 16 11.85 3.46 -1.41
CA ARG A 16 13.09 2.69 -1.53
C ARG A 16 14.20 3.24 -0.63
N ALA A 17 14.46 4.55 -0.67
CA ALA A 17 15.53 5.17 0.12
C ALA A 17 15.31 4.95 1.62
N THR A 18 14.11 5.26 2.11
CA THR A 18 13.73 5.07 3.52
C THR A 18 13.77 3.61 3.96
N PHE A 19 13.47 2.65 3.08
CA PHE A 19 13.65 1.23 3.39
C PHE A 19 15.13 0.87 3.58
N VAL A 20 16.00 1.29 2.66
CA VAL A 20 17.45 1.03 2.72
C VAL A 20 18.07 1.64 3.97
N ASP A 21 17.65 2.84 4.34
CA ASP A 21 18.13 3.56 5.54
C ASP A 21 17.53 3.02 6.85
N GLY A 22 16.62 2.04 6.79
CA GLY A 22 16.01 1.41 7.95
C GLY A 22 14.88 2.23 8.60
N HIS A 23 14.34 3.23 7.90
CA HIS A 23 13.15 3.99 8.27
C HIS A 23 11.87 3.25 7.85
N PHE A 24 11.66 2.05 8.41
CA PHE A 24 10.63 1.11 7.95
C PHE A 24 9.19 1.64 8.01
N VAL A 25 8.85 2.48 8.98
CA VAL A 25 7.50 3.10 9.05
C VAL A 25 7.30 4.06 7.88
N ALA A 26 8.31 4.88 7.54
CA ALA A 26 8.24 5.78 6.40
C ALA A 26 8.12 4.97 5.09
N ALA A 27 8.93 3.92 4.93
CA ALA A 27 8.85 3.03 3.78
C ALA A 27 7.45 2.40 3.62
N LEU A 28 6.84 1.92 4.71
CA LEU A 28 5.48 1.39 4.72
C LEU A 28 4.46 2.45 4.28
N ILE A 29 4.53 3.67 4.81
CA ILE A 29 3.58 4.75 4.49
C ILE A 29 3.70 5.15 3.01
N LEU A 30 4.92 5.38 2.54
CA LEU A 30 5.19 5.81 1.16
C LEU A 30 4.81 4.73 0.14
N ALA A 31 5.12 3.46 0.43
CA ALA A 31 4.71 2.33 -0.42
C ALA A 31 3.18 2.21 -0.50
N MET A 32 2.49 2.38 0.64
CA MET A 32 1.02 2.35 0.66
C MET A 32 0.40 3.54 -0.07
N ALA A 33 1.00 4.73 0.01
CA ALA A 33 0.56 5.90 -0.73
C ALA A 33 0.70 5.69 -2.25
N PHE A 34 1.80 5.10 -2.71
CA PHE A 34 1.95 4.75 -4.14
C PHE A 34 0.90 3.73 -4.59
N ILE A 35 0.66 2.67 -3.80
CA ILE A 35 -0.36 1.66 -4.13
C ILE A 35 -1.75 2.30 -4.24
N GLU A 36 -2.07 3.23 -3.33
CA GLU A 36 -3.30 4.03 -3.38
C GLU A 36 -3.37 4.86 -4.67
N HIS A 37 -2.32 5.60 -5.00
CA HIS A 37 -2.26 6.36 -6.25
C HIS A 37 -2.44 5.48 -7.48
N ALA A 38 -1.74 4.34 -7.56
CA ALA A 38 -1.84 3.42 -8.69
C ALA A 38 -3.27 2.92 -8.90
N ILE A 39 -3.98 2.56 -7.82
CA ILE A 39 -5.36 2.10 -7.89
C ILE A 39 -6.30 3.24 -8.30
N VAL A 40 -6.16 4.40 -7.66
CA VAL A 40 -7.04 5.56 -7.88
C VAL A 40 -6.87 6.10 -9.29
N GLU A 41 -5.62 6.23 -9.77
CA GLU A 41 -5.33 6.70 -11.12
C GLU A 41 -5.91 5.74 -12.18
N ASP A 42 -5.81 4.41 -11.98
CA ASP A 42 -6.40 3.43 -12.90
C ASP A 42 -7.94 3.53 -12.93
N LEU A 43 -8.58 3.62 -11.74
CA LEU A 43 -10.03 3.84 -11.63
C LEU A 43 -10.48 5.15 -12.29
N GLN A 44 -9.73 6.24 -12.11
CA GLN A 44 -10.00 7.54 -12.73
C GLN A 44 -9.87 7.47 -14.25
N SER A 45 -8.82 6.82 -14.76
CA SER A 45 -8.59 6.66 -16.20
C SER A 45 -9.72 5.91 -16.91
N ARG A 46 -10.41 5.03 -16.18
CA ARG A 46 -11.58 4.25 -16.66
C ARG A 46 -12.92 4.94 -16.38
N GLY A 47 -12.91 6.15 -15.83
CA GLY A 47 -14.12 6.90 -15.46
C GLY A 47 -14.94 6.24 -14.34
N LYS A 48 -14.33 5.37 -13.51
CA LYS A 48 -15.02 4.63 -12.44
C LYS A 48 -15.08 5.38 -11.12
N VAL A 49 -14.25 6.40 -10.95
CA VAL A 49 -14.26 7.26 -9.76
C VAL A 49 -13.89 8.69 -10.13
N GLN A 50 -14.44 9.65 -9.38
CA GLN A 50 -14.06 11.06 -9.44
C GLN A 50 -13.55 11.50 -8.07
N GLY A 51 -12.61 12.44 -8.04
CA GLY A 51 -12.04 12.97 -6.81
C GLY A 51 -11.12 11.98 -6.08
N SER A 52 -11.10 12.08 -4.75
CA SER A 52 -10.18 11.35 -3.87
C SER A 52 -10.96 10.36 -2.99
N PRO A 53 -11.28 9.14 -3.49
CA PRO A 53 -11.92 8.13 -2.66
C PRO A 53 -10.99 7.75 -1.50
N THR A 54 -11.57 7.25 -0.40
CA THR A 54 -10.76 6.64 0.65
C THR A 54 -10.08 5.38 0.12
N PHE A 55 -8.92 5.01 0.68
CA PHE A 55 -8.23 3.78 0.28
C PHE A 55 -9.11 2.53 0.34
N ALA A 56 -9.99 2.43 1.34
CA ALA A 56 -10.94 1.31 1.45
C ALA A 56 -11.97 1.28 0.30
N GLN A 57 -12.50 2.44 -0.10
CA GLN A 57 -13.39 2.55 -1.27
C GLN A 57 -12.65 2.20 -2.56
N ALA A 58 -11.42 2.71 -2.73
CA ALA A 58 -10.59 2.42 -3.89
C ALA A 58 -10.30 0.91 -4.03
N LEU A 59 -9.97 0.21 -2.95
CA LEU A 59 -9.77 -1.24 -2.94
C LEU A 59 -11.04 -2.02 -3.33
N ASN A 60 -12.19 -1.62 -2.81
CA ASN A 60 -13.47 -2.27 -3.13
C ASN A 60 -13.81 -2.10 -4.62
N LEU A 61 -13.72 -0.88 -5.14
CA LEU A 61 -13.94 -0.59 -6.55
C LEU A 61 -12.96 -1.34 -7.44
N ALA A 62 -11.68 -1.37 -7.09
CA ALA A 62 -10.67 -2.11 -7.85
C ALA A 62 -10.96 -3.62 -7.90
N ASN A 63 -11.49 -4.18 -6.81
CA ASN A 63 -11.89 -5.58 -6.75
C ASN A 63 -13.12 -5.86 -7.62
N GLU A 64 -14.16 -5.01 -7.54
CA GLU A 64 -15.36 -5.10 -8.36
C GLU A 64 -15.05 -5.01 -9.87
N GLN A 65 -14.11 -4.13 -10.23
CA GLN A 65 -13.67 -3.93 -11.61
C GLN A 65 -12.57 -4.92 -12.05
N ARG A 66 -12.13 -5.83 -11.17
CA ARG A 66 -11.05 -6.81 -11.41
C ARG A 66 -9.77 -6.17 -11.98
N LEU A 67 -9.40 -4.99 -11.48
CA LEU A 67 -8.26 -4.21 -12.02
C LEU A 67 -6.91 -4.86 -11.73
N PHE A 68 -6.80 -5.50 -10.58
CA PHE A 68 -5.58 -6.14 -10.10
C PHE A 68 -5.91 -7.53 -9.55
N PRO A 69 -4.92 -8.43 -9.45
CA PRO A 69 -5.11 -9.73 -8.82
C PRO A 69 -5.77 -9.61 -7.44
N PRO A 70 -6.83 -10.40 -7.12
CA PRO A 70 -7.53 -10.31 -5.84
C PRO A 70 -6.61 -10.45 -4.61
N ASP A 71 -5.57 -11.29 -4.72
CA ASP A 71 -4.58 -11.47 -3.66
C ASP A 71 -3.76 -10.21 -3.39
N TRP A 72 -3.48 -9.39 -4.41
CA TRP A 72 -2.79 -8.11 -4.23
C TRP A 72 -3.66 -7.12 -3.47
N LEU A 73 -4.96 -7.04 -3.82
CA LEU A 73 -5.91 -6.16 -3.14
C LEU A 73 -6.12 -6.59 -1.68
N LYS A 74 -6.20 -7.91 -1.43
CA LYS A 74 -6.24 -8.46 -0.06
C LYS A 74 -4.96 -8.16 0.72
N ARG A 75 -3.78 -8.27 0.08
CA ARG A 75 -2.47 -7.93 0.65
C ARG A 75 -2.39 -6.44 1.02
N ALA A 76 -2.83 -5.56 0.12
CA ALA A 76 -2.90 -4.12 0.33
C ALA A 76 -3.86 -3.76 1.48
N LYS A 77 -5.03 -4.40 1.56
CA LYS A 77 -5.98 -4.24 2.67
C LYS A 77 -5.36 -4.65 4.02
N ARG A 78 -4.61 -5.76 4.05
CA ARG A 78 -3.90 -6.18 5.27
C ARG A 78 -2.84 -5.18 5.69
N LEU A 79 -2.06 -4.66 4.73
CA LEU A 79 -1.03 -3.66 5.00
C LEU A 79 -1.63 -2.32 5.48
N SER A 80 -2.83 -1.94 5.01
CA SER A 80 -3.50 -0.73 5.51
C SER A 80 -3.78 -0.83 7.01
N TYR A 81 -4.22 -1.98 7.50
CA TYR A 81 -4.41 -2.20 8.93
C TYR A 81 -3.13 -2.03 9.74
N ARG A 82 -1.97 -2.42 9.18
CA ARG A 82 -0.66 -2.28 9.82
C ARG A 82 -0.12 -0.85 9.76
N ARG A 83 -0.41 -0.12 8.67
CA ARG A 83 -0.07 1.30 8.49
C ARG A 83 -0.91 2.21 9.38
N ASN A 84 -2.17 1.85 9.62
CA ASN A 84 -3.15 2.71 10.30
C ASN A 84 -2.70 3.23 11.68
N PRO A 85 -2.10 2.42 12.58
CA PRO A 85 -1.62 2.91 13.88
C PRO A 85 -0.48 3.94 13.79
N PHE A 86 0.26 3.99 12.68
CA PHE A 86 1.30 4.99 12.46
C PHE A 86 0.75 6.28 11.85
N ALA A 87 -0.29 6.17 11.01
CA ALA A 87 -0.91 7.31 10.35
C ALA A 87 -2.01 7.99 11.19
N HIS A 88 -2.66 7.23 12.06
CA HIS A 88 -3.78 7.68 12.89
C HIS A 88 -3.60 7.14 14.30
N LEU A 89 -3.56 8.04 15.29
CA LEU A 89 -3.53 7.65 16.70
C LEU A 89 -4.71 6.70 17.00
N LYS A 90 -4.41 5.59 17.67
CA LYS A 90 -5.39 4.58 18.09
C LYS A 90 -5.42 4.49 19.61
N GLU A 91 -6.53 3.96 20.12
CA GLU A 91 -6.66 3.60 21.52
C GLU A 91 -5.66 2.49 21.91
N ASP A 92 -5.35 2.43 23.21
CA ASP A 92 -4.50 1.38 23.76
C ASP A 92 -5.10 -0.01 23.49
N GLY A 93 -4.23 -1.00 23.24
CA GLY A 93 -4.66 -2.37 22.96
C GLY A 93 -5.29 -2.60 21.57
N HIS A 94 -5.31 -1.59 20.69
CA HIS A 94 -5.77 -1.78 19.32
C HIS A 94 -5.01 -2.93 18.63
N ALA A 95 -5.73 -3.92 18.09
CA ALA A 95 -5.19 -5.20 17.62
C ALA A 95 -4.04 -5.09 16.60
N HIS A 96 -4.02 -4.02 15.80
CA HIS A 96 -2.95 -3.80 14.80
C HIS A 96 -1.83 -2.88 15.28
N GLY A 97 -1.96 -2.29 16.47
CA GLY A 97 -0.94 -1.43 17.07
C GLY A 97 0.37 -2.17 17.28
N LEU A 98 1.50 -1.47 17.15
CA LEU A 98 2.83 -2.08 17.27
C LEU A 98 3.00 -2.75 18.65
N GLY A 99 2.58 -2.09 19.72
CA GLY A 99 2.64 -2.64 21.08
C GLY A 99 1.89 -3.96 21.22
N GLN A 100 0.62 -4.00 20.78
CA GLN A 100 -0.19 -5.22 20.83
C GLN A 100 0.45 -6.35 20.00
N ARG A 101 0.94 -6.03 18.79
CA ARG A 101 1.62 -7.01 17.95
C ARG A 101 2.91 -7.54 18.56
N VAL A 102 3.67 -6.73 19.28
CA VAL A 102 4.84 -7.19 20.04
C VAL A 102 4.43 -8.17 21.13
N LEU A 103 3.37 -7.86 21.90
CA LEU A 103 2.85 -8.75 22.93
C LEU A 103 2.38 -10.09 22.35
N ASP A 104 1.63 -10.06 21.26
CA ASP A 104 1.05 -11.24 20.63
C ASP A 104 2.12 -12.14 19.98
N THR A 105 3.09 -11.54 19.31
CA THR A 105 4.08 -12.28 18.50
C THR A 105 5.38 -12.59 19.23
N LYS A 106 5.70 -11.85 20.29
CA LYS A 106 7.00 -11.86 20.99
C LYS A 106 8.18 -11.57 20.06
N ILE A 107 7.95 -10.86 18.97
CA ILE A 107 8.97 -10.43 18.01
C ILE A 107 9.41 -9.00 18.34
N HIS A 108 10.71 -8.72 18.20
CA HIS A 108 11.25 -7.38 18.39
C HIS A 108 10.56 -6.36 17.46
N PRO A 109 10.14 -5.18 17.95
CA PRO A 109 9.35 -4.22 17.17
C PRO A 109 10.01 -3.82 15.85
N ARG A 110 11.34 -3.69 15.83
CA ARG A 110 12.08 -3.39 14.59
C ARG A 110 11.86 -4.44 13.50
N SER A 111 11.91 -5.73 13.86
CA SER A 111 11.71 -6.83 12.91
C SER A 111 10.27 -6.91 12.40
N ILE A 112 9.29 -6.55 13.24
CA ILE A 112 7.89 -6.40 12.81
C ILE A 112 7.76 -5.30 11.75
N MET A 113 8.31 -4.11 12.04
CA MET A 113 8.26 -2.98 11.12
C MET A 113 9.02 -3.26 9.82
N GLU A 114 10.19 -3.89 9.90
CA GLU A 114 10.98 -4.29 8.73
C GLU A 114 10.20 -5.27 7.84
N SER A 115 9.56 -6.28 8.45
CA SER A 115 8.73 -7.24 7.72
C SER A 115 7.54 -6.58 7.03
N ASP A 116 6.87 -5.63 7.70
CA ASP A 116 5.76 -4.88 7.11
C ASP A 116 6.21 -3.98 5.95
N ALA A 117 7.34 -3.28 6.13
CA ALA A 117 7.91 -2.42 5.11
C ALA A 117 8.35 -3.24 3.89
N LYS A 118 8.98 -4.41 4.11
CA LYS A 118 9.35 -5.33 3.03
C LYS A 118 8.11 -5.82 2.27
N ASP A 119 7.08 -6.24 3.00
CA ASP A 119 5.80 -6.70 2.45
C ASP A 119 5.14 -5.59 1.58
N ALA A 120 5.20 -4.34 2.04
CA ALA A 120 4.68 -3.18 1.30
C ALA A 120 5.53 -2.81 0.07
N ILE A 121 6.86 -2.81 0.17
CA ILE A 121 7.76 -2.50 -0.95
C ILE A 121 7.61 -3.53 -2.07
N GLU A 122 7.58 -4.82 -1.75
CA GLU A 122 7.35 -5.88 -2.74
C GLU A 122 6.02 -5.68 -3.48
N LEU A 123 4.96 -5.37 -2.74
CA LEU A 123 3.66 -5.11 -3.34
C LEU A 123 3.66 -3.83 -4.18
N MET A 124 4.31 -2.75 -3.72
CA MET A 124 4.47 -1.50 -4.46
C MET A 124 5.09 -1.73 -5.84
N TYR A 125 6.18 -2.51 -5.91
CA TYR A 125 6.81 -2.85 -7.20
C TYR A 125 5.92 -3.73 -8.10
N SER A 126 5.05 -4.55 -7.50
CA SER A 126 4.07 -5.35 -8.25
C SER A 126 3.04 -4.43 -8.93
N PHE A 127 2.52 -3.44 -8.20
CA PHE A 127 1.63 -2.41 -8.75
C PHE A 127 2.34 -1.54 -9.80
N LEU A 128 3.58 -1.10 -9.55
CA LEU A 128 4.36 -0.34 -10.53
C LEU A 128 4.54 -1.12 -11.85
N THR A 129 4.86 -2.41 -11.76
CA THR A 129 5.05 -3.23 -12.95
C THR A 129 3.74 -3.35 -13.74
N ALA A 130 2.61 -3.50 -13.05
CA ALA A 130 1.29 -3.57 -13.66
C ALA A 130 0.89 -2.24 -14.35
N THR A 131 1.18 -1.09 -13.73
CA THR A 131 0.83 0.22 -14.31
C THR A 131 1.70 0.57 -15.52
N VAL A 132 2.99 0.22 -15.52
CA VAL A 132 3.90 0.47 -16.65
C VAL A 132 3.57 -0.42 -17.85
N ARG A 133 3.25 -1.69 -17.63
CA ARG A 133 2.99 -2.66 -18.71
C ARG A 133 1.59 -2.55 -19.31
N GLY A 134 0.68 -1.80 -18.68
CA GLY A 134 -0.74 -1.80 -19.03
C GLY A 134 -1.35 -3.17 -18.77
N PHE A 135 -1.55 -3.50 -17.50
CA PHE A 135 -2.07 -4.80 -17.08
C PHE A 135 -3.41 -5.13 -17.79
N GLN A 136 -3.39 -6.12 -18.67
CA GLN A 136 -4.57 -6.72 -19.28
C GLN A 136 -4.78 -8.09 -18.63
N MET A 137 -5.89 -8.25 -17.91
CA MET A 137 -6.35 -9.57 -17.49
C MET A 137 -6.82 -10.30 -18.75
N THR A 138 -6.09 -11.32 -19.19
CA THR A 138 -6.60 -12.29 -20.15
C THR A 138 -7.71 -13.10 -19.48
N GLU A 139 -8.85 -13.20 -20.16
CA GLU A 139 -10.08 -13.88 -19.72
C GLU A 139 -9.87 -15.35 -19.34
#